data_AF-A0A1V6XBY5-F1
#
_entry.id   AF-A0A1V6XBY5-F1
#
_cell.length_a   1.000
_cell.length_b   1.000
_cell.length_c   1.000
_cell.angle_alpha   90.00
_cell.angle_beta   90.00
_cell.angle_gamma   90.00
#
_symmetry.space_group_name_H-M   'P 1'
#
loop_
_entity.id
_entity.type
_entity.pdbx_description
1 polymer ?
#
loop_
_entity_poly.entity_id
_entity_poly.type
_entity_poly.pdbx_seq_one_letter_code
_entity_poly.pdbx_strand_id
1 'polypeptide(L)'
;MVYMATVGFVYAGEHIIAEIRERFLAVILRQIIAFFDELGAGDINTRITADTNLVQEGISEKVRLTLTAIATFVAAFVIGFVGYWKLTLILCSTVVAIVVTLGFVGTFVAKLSKKYLGHFAKGRTITEEVISSIRNAAAFNSQEKLARRYERVAQRLTFQMAVS
;
A
#
# COMPACT_ATOMS: atom_id res chain seq x y z
N MET A 1 -24.50 27.69 -2.19
CA MET A 1 -24.86 26.28 -2.40
C MET A 1 -23.71 25.33 -2.07
N VAL A 2 -22.57 25.36 -2.79
CA VAL A 2 -21.44 24.43 -2.54
C VAL A 2 -20.88 24.54 -1.12
N TYR A 3 -20.67 25.75 -0.59
CA TYR A 3 -20.19 25.94 0.79
C TYR A 3 -21.14 25.35 1.85
N MET A 4 -22.45 25.49 1.68
CA MET A 4 -23.44 24.93 2.62
C MET A 4 -23.45 23.40 2.58
N ALA A 5 -23.33 22.79 1.40
CA ALA A 5 -23.24 21.34 1.26
C ALA A 5 -21.95 20.81 1.90
N THR A 6 -20.82 21.48 1.67
CA THR A 6 -19.52 21.11 2.26
C THR A 6 -19.56 21.18 3.79
N VAL A 7 -20.12 22.26 4.34
CA VAL A 7 -20.25 22.44 5.80
C VAL A 7 -21.20 21.41 6.40
N GLY A 8 -22.35 21.14 5.77
CA GLY A 8 -23.29 20.13 6.23
C GLY A 8 -22.69 18.72 6.25
N PHE A 9 -21.86 18.39 5.26
CA PHE A 9 -21.18 17.10 5.21
C PHE A 9 -20.08 16.96 6.26
N VAL A 10 -19.33 18.03 6.51
CA VAL A 10 -18.31 18.08 7.58
C VAL A 10 -18.97 17.90 8.95
N TYR A 11 -20.10 18.58 9.18
CA TYR A 11 -20.85 18.48 10.43
C TYR A 11 -21.41 17.07 10.67
N ALA A 12 -21.99 16.44 9.62
CA ALA A 12 -22.47 15.07 9.71
C ALA A 12 -21.34 14.06 9.95
N GLY A 13 -20.18 14.25 9.29
CA GLY A 13 -19.00 13.41 9.49
C GLY A 13 -18.47 13.51 10.92
N GLU A 14 -18.34 14.73 11.44
CA GLU A 14 -17.87 15.01 12.80
C GLU A 14 -18.77 14.36 13.86
N HIS A 15 -20.10 14.39 13.65
CA HIS A 15 -21.06 13.72 14.54
C HIS A 15 -20.88 12.19 14.58
N ILE A 16 -20.74 11.55 13.41
CA ILE A 16 -20.54 10.09 13.31
C ILE A 16 -19.23 9.68 14.00
N ILE A 17 -18.18 10.48 13.84
CA ILE A 17 -16.86 10.21 14.45
C ILE A 17 -16.92 10.35 15.96
N ALA A 18 -17.64 11.34 16.48
CA ALA A 18 -17.84 11.51 17.92
C ALA A 18 -18.49 10.25 18.52
N GLU A 19 -19.53 9.72 17.87
CA GLU A 19 -20.20 8.48 18.31
C GLU A 19 -19.28 7.26 18.26
N ILE A 20 -18.45 7.13 17.22
CA ILE A 20 -17.45 6.06 17.12
C ILE A 20 -16.43 6.17 18.26
N ARG A 21 -15.93 7.38 18.56
CA ARG A 21 -14.95 7.63 19.62
C ARG A 21 -15.50 7.24 21.00
N GLU A 22 -16.75 7.58 21.28
CA GLU A 22 -17.41 7.20 22.54
C GLU A 22 -17.54 5.69 22.69
N ARG A 23 -18.02 5.00 21.64
CA ARG A 23 -18.15 3.54 21.64
C ARG A 23 -16.79 2.84 21.77
N PHE A 24 -15.77 3.36 21.11
CA PHE A 24 -14.41 2.79 21.16
C PHE A 24 -13.80 2.93 22.56
N LEU A 25 -13.95 4.10 23.20
CA LEU A 25 -13.53 4.31 24.58
C LEU A 25 -14.27 3.38 25.55
N ALA A 26 -15.58 3.21 25.38
CA ALA A 26 -16.39 2.31 26.20
C ALA A 26 -15.95 0.83 26.08
N VAL A 27 -15.50 0.39 24.90
CA VAL A 27 -14.96 -0.96 24.68
C VAL A 27 -13.60 -1.12 25.36
N ILE A 28 -12.71 -0.14 25.23
CA ILE A 28 -11.36 -0.21 25.82
C ILE A 28 -11.41 -0.22 27.35
N LEU A 29 -12.33 0.55 27.95
CA LEU A 29 -12.55 0.54 29.40
C LEU A 29 -13.09 -0.81 29.93
N ARG A 30 -13.61 -1.69 29.06
CA ARG A 30 -14.08 -3.04 29.41
C ARG A 30 -13.04 -4.13 29.16
N GLN A 31 -11.86 -3.78 28.62
CA GLN A 31 -10.80 -4.73 28.30
C GLN A 31 -10.06 -5.17 29.59
N ILE A 32 -9.62 -6.42 29.63
CA ILE A 32 -8.89 -7.02 30.77
C ILE A 32 -7.55 -6.33 31.04
N ILE A 33 -7.12 -6.28 32.32
CA ILE A 33 -5.84 -5.67 32.76
C ILE A 33 -4.62 -6.23 32.00
N ALA A 34 -4.63 -7.51 31.61
CA ALA A 34 -3.54 -8.12 30.85
C ALA A 34 -3.23 -7.40 29.53
N PHE A 35 -4.22 -6.75 28.90
CA PHE A 35 -4.03 -5.93 27.70
C PHE A 35 -3.29 -4.61 28.00
N PHE A 36 -3.50 -4.05 29.19
CA PHE A 36 -2.82 -2.83 29.65
C PHE A 36 -1.39 -3.08 30.16
N ASP A 37 -1.07 -4.34 30.51
CA ASP A 37 0.27 -4.73 30.95
C ASP A 37 1.22 -4.94 29.76
N GLU A 38 0.69 -5.38 28.62
CA GLU A 38 1.43 -5.58 27.37
C GLU A 38 1.60 -4.26 26.56
N LEU A 39 0.57 -3.40 26.58
CA LEU A 39 0.62 -2.04 26.04
C LEU A 39 0.63 -1.04 27.20
N GLY A 40 1.80 -0.53 27.59
CA GLY A 40 1.90 0.48 28.65
C GLY A 40 0.89 1.62 28.46
N ALA A 41 0.21 2.04 29.53
CA ALA A 41 -0.98 2.90 29.50
C ALA A 41 -0.86 4.20 28.66
N GLY A 42 0.35 4.75 28.50
CA GLY A 42 0.61 5.93 27.66
C GLY A 42 0.59 5.65 26.14
N ASP A 43 0.87 4.41 25.73
CA ASP A 43 0.91 4.00 24.32
C ASP A 43 -0.51 3.71 23.79
N ILE A 44 -1.41 3.26 24.67
CA ILE A 44 -2.82 3.02 24.36
C ILE A 44 -3.52 4.32 23.98
N ASN A 45 -3.37 5.39 24.77
CA ASN A 45 -4.04 6.67 24.49
C ASN A 45 -3.55 7.29 23.16
N THR A 46 -2.25 7.20 22.89
CA THR A 46 -1.65 7.68 21.63
C THR A 46 -2.16 6.89 20.44
N ARG A 47 -2.22 5.56 20.54
CA ARG A 47 -2.78 4.69 19.49
C ARG A 47 -4.26 4.94 19.26
N ILE A 48 -5.07 5.06 20.31
CA ILE A 48 -6.50 5.39 20.19
C ILE A 48 -6.68 6.71 19.45
N THR A 49 -5.91 7.72 19.83
CA THR A 49 -6.01 9.04 19.21
C THR A 49 -5.59 8.98 17.74
N ALA A 50 -4.49 8.29 17.43
CA ALA A 50 -4.01 8.11 16.07
C ALA A 50 -5.00 7.31 15.19
N ASP A 51 -5.49 6.17 15.68
CA ASP A 51 -6.44 5.32 14.97
C ASP A 51 -7.78 6.04 14.76
N THR A 52 -8.27 6.76 15.77
CA THR A 52 -9.50 7.55 15.65
C THR A 52 -9.33 8.71 14.67
N ASN A 53 -8.17 9.36 14.65
CA ASN A 53 -7.87 10.41 13.67
C ASN A 53 -7.78 9.87 12.24
N LEU A 54 -7.16 8.70 12.04
CA LEU A 54 -7.10 8.04 10.75
C LEU A 54 -8.50 7.61 10.27
N VAL A 55 -9.34 7.09 11.17
CA VAL A 55 -10.74 6.76 10.87
C VAL A 55 -11.53 8.04 10.58
N GLN A 56 -11.28 9.13 11.30
CA GLN A 56 -11.91 10.43 11.07
C GLN A 56 -11.55 11.02 9.71
N GLU A 57 -10.27 11.00 9.34
CA GLU A 57 -9.79 11.45 8.04
C GLU A 57 -10.35 10.55 6.93
N GLY A 58 -10.35 9.24 7.16
CA GLY A 58 -10.95 8.25 6.26
C GLY A 58 -12.44 8.46 6.02
N ILE A 59 -13.23 8.66 7.07
CA ILE A 59 -14.68 8.84 6.96
C ILE A 59 -15.01 10.25 6.46
N SER A 60 -14.54 11.29 7.14
CA SER A 60 -15.00 12.66 6.86
C SER A 60 -14.44 13.21 5.55
N GLU A 61 -13.19 12.89 5.22
CA GLU A 61 -12.57 13.41 4.00
C GLU A 61 -12.88 12.54 2.79
N LYS A 62 -12.64 11.21 2.88
CA LYS A 62 -12.85 10.35 1.71
C LYS A 62 -14.32 10.25 1.35
N VAL A 63 -15.23 10.02 2.31
CA VAL A 63 -16.67 9.85 2.00
C VAL A 63 -17.27 11.11 1.39
N ARG A 64 -16.89 12.29 1.90
CA ARG A 64 -17.33 13.56 1.32
C ARG A 64 -16.87 13.72 -0.12
N LEU A 65 -15.61 13.40 -0.39
CA LEU A 65 -15.04 13.46 -1.73
C LEU A 65 -15.72 12.47 -2.67
N THR A 66 -15.93 11.21 -2.27
CA THR A 66 -16.61 10.22 -3.11
C THR A 66 -18.05 10.62 -3.38
N LEU A 67 -18.80 11.06 -2.37
CA LEU A 67 -20.19 11.43 -2.58
C LEU A 67 -20.32 12.66 -3.49
N THR A 68 -19.48 13.67 -3.28
CA THR A 68 -19.46 14.86 -4.13
C THR A 68 -19.07 14.52 -5.57
N ALA A 69 -18.08 13.62 -5.75
CA ALA A 69 -17.66 13.16 -7.06
C ALA A 69 -18.79 12.40 -7.78
N ILE A 70 -19.50 11.51 -7.09
CA ILE A 70 -20.65 10.77 -7.64
C ILE A 70 -21.77 11.74 -8.01
N ALA A 71 -22.14 12.67 -7.13
CA ALA A 71 -23.18 13.65 -7.39
C ALA A 71 -22.84 14.54 -8.60
N THR A 72 -21.59 15.00 -8.69
CA THR A 72 -21.11 15.81 -9.82
C THR A 72 -21.10 15.02 -11.11
N PHE A 73 -20.68 13.75 -11.06
CA PHE A 73 -20.70 12.86 -12.23
C PHE A 73 -22.12 12.66 -12.78
N VAL A 74 -23.09 12.39 -11.90
CA VAL A 74 -24.50 12.23 -12.30
C VAL A 74 -25.07 13.54 -12.84
N ALA A 75 -24.81 14.67 -12.17
CA ALA A 75 -25.29 15.97 -12.64
C ALA A 75 -24.70 16.34 -14.01
N ALA A 76 -23.39 16.15 -14.21
CA ALA A 76 -22.73 16.40 -15.49
C ALA A 76 -23.26 15.50 -16.61
N PHE A 77 -23.54 14.23 -16.29
CA PHE A 77 -24.14 13.29 -17.24
C PHE A 77 -25.54 13.75 -17.68
N VAL A 78 -26.40 14.10 -16.72
CA VAL A 78 -27.76 14.58 -17.00
C VAL A 78 -27.74 15.87 -17.83
N ILE A 79 -26.95 16.87 -17.42
CA ILE A 79 -26.83 18.14 -18.14
C ILE A 79 -26.30 17.92 -19.56
N GLY A 80 -25.30 17.07 -19.73
CA GLY A 80 -24.74 16.76 -21.04
C GLY A 80 -25.75 16.10 -21.98
N PHE A 81 -26.52 15.13 -21.49
CA PHE A 81 -27.55 14.45 -22.29
C PHE A 81 -28.71 15.38 -22.67
N VAL A 82 -29.11 16.28 -21.76
CA VAL A 82 -30.19 17.25 -22.01
C VAL A 82 -29.77 18.33 -23.01
N GLY A 83 -28.53 18.81 -22.94
CA GLY A 83 -28.05 19.88 -23.83
C GLY A 83 -27.80 19.41 -25.26
N TYR A 84 -26.91 18.43 -25.45
CA TYR A 84 -26.50 17.99 -26.79
C TYR A 84 -26.07 16.52 -26.79
N TRP A 85 -27.04 15.62 -27.02
CA TRP A 85 -26.83 14.16 -26.99
C TRP A 85 -25.77 13.62 -27.97
N LYS A 86 -25.50 14.32 -29.08
CA LYS A 86 -24.45 13.92 -30.04
C LYS A 86 -23.04 14.22 -29.53
N LEU A 87 -22.84 15.36 -28.87
CA LEU A 87 -21.52 15.77 -28.37
C LEU A 87 -21.10 14.92 -27.16
N THR A 88 -22.05 14.59 -26.28
CA THR A 88 -21.78 13.74 -25.13
C THR A 88 -21.40 12.31 -25.49
N LEU A 89 -21.98 11.76 -26.56
CA LEU A 89 -21.65 10.41 -27.05
C LEU A 89 -20.19 10.33 -27.53
N ILE A 90 -19.75 11.34 -28.27
CA ILE A 90 -18.34 11.46 -28.73
C ILE A 90 -17.40 11.59 -27.54
N LEU A 91 -17.74 12.46 -26.58
CA LEU A 91 -16.92 12.68 -25.37
C LEU A 91 -16.82 11.40 -24.52
N CYS A 92 -17.95 10.70 -24.33
CA CYS A 92 -18.01 9.46 -23.58
C CYS A 92 -17.14 8.38 -24.22
N SER A 93 -17.21 8.23 -25.55
CA SER A 93 -16.36 7.28 -26.28
C SER A 93 -14.87 7.56 -26.08
N THR A 94 -14.45 8.83 -26.12
CA THR A 94 -13.05 9.23 -25.91
C THR A 94 -12.59 8.94 -24.47
N VAL A 95 -13.42 9.27 -23.47
CA VAL A 95 -13.11 9.00 -22.05
C VAL A 95 -12.97 7.49 -21.79
N VAL A 96 -13.89 6.68 -22.32
CA VAL A 96 -13.83 5.22 -22.18
C VAL A 96 -12.57 4.65 -22.83
N ALA A 97 -12.20 5.11 -24.02
CA ALA A 97 -10.96 4.69 -24.69
C ALA A 97 -9.71 5.00 -23.87
N ILE A 98 -9.64 6.17 -23.25
CA ILE A 98 -8.53 6.57 -22.37
C ILE A 98 -8.47 5.67 -21.13
N VAL A 99 -9.61 5.44 -20.44
CA VAL A 99 -9.67 4.61 -19.24
C VAL A 99 -9.24 3.18 -19.52
N VAL A 100 -9.68 2.59 -20.63
CA VAL A 100 -9.29 1.23 -21.04
C VAL A 100 -7.79 1.16 -21.31
N THR A 101 -7.24 2.13 -22.04
CA THR A 101 -5.81 2.16 -22.36
C THR A 101 -4.96 2.30 -21.09
N LEU A 102 -5.33 3.22 -20.19
CA LEU A 102 -4.64 3.42 -18.92
C LEU A 102 -4.76 2.19 -18.00
N GLY A 103 -5.93 1.56 -17.94
CA GLY A 103 -6.14 0.34 -17.16
C GLY A 103 -5.28 -0.83 -17.67
N PHE A 104 -5.21 -0.99 -18.99
CA PHE A 104 -4.37 -2.02 -19.59
C PHE A 104 -2.88 -1.78 -19.33
N VAL A 105 -2.39 -0.56 -19.55
CA VAL A 105 -0.99 -0.20 -19.27
C VAL A 105 -0.68 -0.32 -17.79
N GLY A 106 -1.55 0.16 -16.90
CA GLY A 106 -1.36 0.10 -15.45
C GLY A 106 -1.25 -1.34 -14.93
N THR A 107 -2.13 -2.23 -15.38
CA THR A 107 -2.06 -3.66 -15.00
C THR A 107 -0.82 -4.35 -15.57
N PHE A 108 -0.40 -3.99 -16.78
CA PHE A 108 0.84 -4.50 -17.38
C PHE A 108 2.08 -4.04 -16.60
N VAL A 109 2.17 -2.75 -16.28
CA VAL A 109 3.26 -2.19 -15.47
C VAL A 109 3.29 -2.80 -14.08
N ALA A 110 2.14 -3.00 -13.43
CA ALA A 110 2.07 -3.65 -12.12
C ALA A 110 2.58 -5.11 -12.16
N LYS A 111 2.27 -5.86 -13.23
CA LYS A 111 2.79 -7.22 -13.44
C LYS A 111 4.30 -7.22 -13.66
N LEU A 112 4.81 -6.29 -14.49
CA LEU A 112 6.25 -6.12 -14.70
C LEU A 112 6.96 -5.79 -13.39
N SER A 113 6.45 -4.80 -12.65
CA SER A 113 7.00 -4.39 -11.36
C SER A 113 7.08 -5.57 -10.38
N LYS A 114 6.02 -6.37 -10.23
CA LYS A 114 6.04 -7.59 -9.41
C LYS A 114 7.13 -8.58 -9.85
N LYS A 115 7.31 -8.78 -11.17
CA LYS A 115 8.33 -9.67 -11.70
C LYS A 115 9.74 -9.14 -11.41
N TYR A 116 9.97 -7.84 -11.61
CA TYR A 116 11.24 -7.19 -11.26
C TYR A 116 11.55 -7.35 -9.78
N LEU A 117 10.60 -7.00 -8.89
CA LEU A 117 10.76 -7.18 -7.45
C LEU A 117 11.11 -8.63 -7.07
N GLY A 118 10.51 -9.62 -7.74
CA GLY A 118 10.85 -11.03 -7.52
C GLY A 118 12.31 -11.38 -7.89
N HIS A 119 12.82 -10.86 -9.00
CA HIS A 119 14.22 -11.05 -9.40
C HIS A 119 15.18 -10.28 -8.48
N PHE A 120 14.85 -9.03 -8.12
CA PHE A 120 15.61 -8.25 -7.16
C PHE A 120 15.67 -8.92 -5.78
N ALA A 121 14.56 -9.51 -5.31
CA ALA A 121 14.52 -10.25 -4.04
C ALA A 121 15.47 -11.45 -4.05
N LYS A 122 15.50 -12.24 -5.14
CA LYS A 122 16.43 -13.37 -5.27
C LYS A 122 17.90 -12.94 -5.26
N GLY A 123 18.24 -11.87 -5.99
CA GLY A 123 19.59 -11.31 -5.97
C GLY A 123 19.98 -10.82 -4.57
N ARG A 124 19.05 -10.16 -3.87
CA ARG A 124 19.22 -9.75 -2.46
C ARG A 124 19.52 -10.93 -1.55
N THR A 125 18.75 -12.02 -1.65
CA THR A 125 18.96 -13.22 -0.84
C THR A 125 20.34 -13.82 -1.06
N ILE A 126 20.81 -13.92 -2.31
CA ILE A 126 22.15 -14.44 -2.62
C ILE A 126 23.23 -13.54 -2.01
N THR A 127 23.10 -12.22 -2.13
CA THR A 127 24.04 -11.27 -1.52
C THR A 127 24.04 -11.39 0.01
N GLU A 128 22.86 -11.55 0.61
CA GLU A 128 22.69 -11.71 2.06
C GLU A 128 23.30 -13.03 2.56
N GLU A 129 23.17 -14.12 1.80
CA GLU A 129 23.85 -15.39 2.06
C GLU A 129 25.37 -15.24 1.98
N VAL A 130 25.90 -14.55 0.97
CA VAL A 130 27.35 -14.33 0.82
C VAL A 130 27.89 -13.49 2.00
N ILE A 131 27.24 -12.38 2.35
CA ILE A 131 27.63 -11.54 3.49
C ILE A 131 27.56 -12.34 4.80
N SER A 132 26.49 -13.12 4.99
CA SER A 132 26.33 -14.01 6.15
C SER A 132 27.43 -15.07 6.20
N SER A 133 27.80 -15.65 5.06
CA SER A 133 28.88 -16.64 4.97
C SER A 133 30.26 -16.05 5.29
N ILE A 134 30.53 -14.80 4.90
CA ILE A 134 31.77 -14.07 5.26
C ILE A 134 31.80 -13.82 6.77
N ARG A 135 30.68 -13.36 7.35
CA ARG A 135 30.55 -13.18 8.80
C ARG A 135 30.75 -14.48 9.56
N ASN A 136 30.16 -15.58 9.09
CA ASN A 136 30.32 -16.91 9.68
C ASN A 136 31.74 -17.46 9.52
N ALA A 137 32.38 -17.25 8.36
CA ALA A 137 33.77 -17.66 8.12
C ALA A 137 34.75 -16.89 9.00
N ALA A 138 34.51 -15.59 9.23
CA ALA A 138 35.25 -14.77 10.17
C ALA A 138 35.00 -15.18 11.64
N ALA A 139 33.75 -15.52 11.99
CA ALA A 139 33.38 -15.95 13.35
C ALA A 139 33.89 -17.36 13.71
N PHE A 140 34.01 -18.27 12.74
CA PHE A 140 34.50 -19.64 12.96
C PHE A 140 36.01 -19.83 12.74
N ASN A 141 36.77 -18.78 12.39
CA ASN A 141 38.22 -18.84 12.14
C ASN A 141 38.65 -20.04 11.25
N SER A 142 37.79 -20.41 10.28
CA SER A 142 37.94 -21.62 9.45
C SER A 142 38.34 -21.28 8.02
N GLN A 143 39.20 -20.26 7.87
CA GLN A 143 39.68 -19.74 6.58
C GLN A 143 40.21 -20.85 5.65
N GLU A 144 40.83 -21.86 6.24
CA GLU A 144 41.41 -22.99 5.51
C GLU A 144 40.37 -23.89 4.83
N LYS A 145 39.17 -24.04 5.41
CA LYS A 145 38.10 -24.89 4.85
C LYS A 145 37.40 -24.21 3.67
N LEU A 146 37.26 -22.87 3.70
CA LEU A 146 36.73 -22.10 2.57
C LEU A 146 37.75 -21.98 1.43
N ALA A 147 39.04 -21.78 1.73
CA ALA A 147 40.10 -21.75 0.72
C ALA A 147 40.14 -23.05 -0.10
N ARG A 148 40.12 -24.21 0.56
CA ARG A 148 40.07 -25.53 -0.11
C ARG A 148 38.79 -25.76 -0.91
N ARG A 149 37.68 -25.08 -0.59
CA ARG A 149 36.41 -25.19 -1.32
C ARG A 149 36.40 -24.30 -2.55
N TYR A 150 36.96 -23.09 -2.44
CA TYR A 150 37.18 -22.17 -3.58
C TYR A 150 38.13 -22.77 -4.61
N GLU A 151 39.23 -23.36 -4.18
CA GLU A 151 40.24 -23.95 -5.07
C GLU A 151 39.69 -25.14 -5.87
N ARG A 152 38.82 -25.95 -5.24
CA ARG A 152 38.15 -27.07 -5.91
C ARG A 152 37.11 -26.63 -6.94
N VAL A 153 36.44 -25.49 -6.70
CA VAL A 153 35.47 -24.92 -7.65
C VAL A 153 36.20 -24.24 -8.81
N ALA A 154 37.32 -23.55 -8.53
CA ALA A 154 38.17 -22.96 -9.56
C ALA A 154 38.76 -24.02 -10.50
N GLN A 155 39.27 -25.14 -9.99
CA GLN A 155 39.77 -26.25 -10.83
C GLN A 155 38.70 -26.88 -11.71
N ARG A 156 37.44 -27.00 -11.23
CA ARG A 156 36.34 -27.52 -12.06
C ARG A 156 35.99 -26.60 -13.22
N LEU A 157 36.02 -25.28 -13.00
CA LEU A 157 35.76 -24.29 -14.05
C LEU A 157 36.87 -24.29 -15.12
N THR A 158 38.15 -24.44 -14.72
CA THR A 158 39.27 -24.53 -15.66
C THR A 158 39.21 -25.80 -16.52
N PHE A 159 38.79 -26.94 -15.95
CA PHE A 159 38.66 -28.20 -16.71
C PHE A 159 37.50 -28.16 -17.71
N GLN A 160 36.44 -27.40 -17.42
CA GLN A 160 35.28 -27.27 -18.31
C GLN A 160 35.54 -26.35 -19.50
N MET A 161 36.43 -25.35 -19.36
CA MET A 161 36.86 -24.46 -20.44
C MET A 161 37.92 -25.07 -21.37
N ALA A 162 38.66 -26.08 -20.92
CA ALA A 162 39.70 -26.75 -21.70
C ALA A 162 39.17 -27.91 -22.58
N VAL A 163 37.92 -28.32 -22.39
CA VAL A 163 37.25 -29.44 -23.11
C VAL A 163 36.24 -28.91 -24.16
N SER A 164 36.08 -27.60 -24.28
CA SER A 164 35.35 -26.91 -25.36
C SER A 164 36.32 -26.27 -26.34
#